data_AF-A0A6A0HJ89-F1
#
_entry.id   AF-A0A6A0HJ89-F1
#
_cell.length_a   1.000
_cell.length_b   1.000
_cell.length_c   1.000
_cell.angle_alpha   90.00
_cell.angle_beta   90.00
_cell.angle_gamma   90.00
#
_symmetry.space_group_name_H-M   'P 1'
#
loop_
_entity.id
_entity.type
_entity.pdbx_description
1 polymer ?
#
loop_
_entity_poly.entity_id
_entity_poly.type
_entity_poly.pdbx_seq_one_letter_code
_entity_poly.pdbx_strand_id
1 'polypeptide(L)'
;MKATVKFSLLVIFLYFGKPAYSDSQCAGGISGSGLAAQNTVLFVWAKTVDDPSTFPSWANTLPSTFVNFYQVMSYNQHSITTKVATKNGEFFVADAGHDVIYYKNLYQQSPAGYDGPYGIFVEEMLVKVEAEYGAAYFDDVDAIMMMITDGGTGWYYPTGNYGGVGNLGVNYTTGNGKTFFSQSGGVNNEFAHGEKTSEWIICHEYGHFLGLLDLPKNFGTYSLMQNNKVNEADEGVTPLSVKDVMDLGWLDVNDGTRVQTVTANASVTLQPLRSSSGIVAAKVFPDPNSPSQYFLIAYHQRSTNPYDGTYPDDGLLVWQISGISYTDIECGVGLDPITYGFNKDHLDLYDSDPANYHGEGLASDFFKPSGPNQFTQWSNPNTDLPGSSVLPTNLAVTNITSNGTIMTFDVVYNFASGAITVDSWWRNTNDNILNGLVTVNEGVTVTALPNAKVWFDPGSRLEVYGTLTMHEGVWNRIWPNDGIVLKVFGSLNVLGTSTVPIIFETRASGNWTGIRFKNNSVGNINWATIRDANRGVWVDLSDNITVDNCTIENFTEYGVYLNASSATIQNCEINNGV
;
A
#
# COMPACT_ATOMS: atom_id res chain seq x y z
N MET A 1 -6.82 17.84 39.06
CA MET A 1 -6.84 16.36 38.96
C MET A 1 -5.44 15.92 38.60
N LYS A 2 -4.75 15.11 39.41
CA LYS A 2 -3.49 14.47 39.00
C LYS A 2 -3.87 13.31 38.07
N ALA A 3 -3.49 13.37 36.80
CA ALA A 3 -3.66 12.24 35.89
C ALA A 3 -2.78 11.09 36.41
N THR A 4 -3.39 9.95 36.72
CA THR A 4 -2.65 8.71 37.00
C THR A 4 -2.05 8.23 35.69
N VAL A 5 -0.74 8.40 35.52
CA VAL A 5 0.00 7.80 34.39
C VAL A 5 -0.10 6.28 34.56
N LYS A 6 -0.68 5.59 33.59
CA LYS A 6 -0.75 4.13 33.54
C LYS A 6 0.52 3.63 32.86
N PHE A 7 1.21 2.66 33.46
CA PHE A 7 2.39 1.99 32.88
C PHE A 7 1.96 0.65 32.31
N SER A 8 2.34 0.35 31.06
CA SER A 8 1.87 -0.85 30.36
C SER A 8 2.93 -1.95 30.37
N LEU A 9 2.54 -3.17 30.69
CA LEU A 9 3.38 -4.36 30.59
C LEU A 9 3.15 -5.00 29.23
N LEU A 10 4.11 -4.89 28.31
CA LEU A 10 4.04 -5.58 27.02
C LEU A 10 4.79 -6.92 27.09
N VAL A 11 4.08 -7.99 27.45
CA VAL A 11 4.67 -9.33 27.45
C VAL A 11 4.62 -9.88 26.03
N ILE A 12 5.78 -10.21 25.46
CA ILE A 12 5.90 -10.76 24.11
C ILE A 12 6.22 -12.24 24.20
N PHE A 13 5.32 -13.12 23.80
CA PHE A 13 5.59 -14.56 23.82
C PHE A 13 6.26 -14.99 22.51
N LEU A 14 7.51 -15.48 22.58
CA LEU A 14 8.18 -16.12 21.47
C LEU A 14 8.21 -17.64 21.65
N TYR A 15 7.75 -18.39 20.64
CA TYR A 15 7.71 -19.85 20.61
C TYR A 15 8.79 -20.48 19.74
N PHE A 16 9.20 -21.70 20.08
CA PHE A 16 10.08 -22.53 19.24
C PHE A 16 9.42 -23.91 18.97
N GLY A 17 8.66 -24.09 17.86
CA GLY A 17 7.83 -25.29 17.56
C GLY A 17 7.20 -25.37 16.14
N LYS A 18 6.53 -26.48 15.73
CA LYS A 18 5.99 -26.81 14.34
C LYS A 18 4.42 -27.00 14.28
N PRO A 19 3.71 -27.05 13.10
CA PRO A 19 2.48 -26.25 12.85
C PRO A 19 1.04 -26.88 12.81
N ALA A 20 0.00 -26.00 12.92
CA ALA A 20 -1.36 -25.97 12.26
C ALA A 20 -2.22 -24.66 12.53
N TYR A 21 -2.95 -24.14 11.51
CA TYR A 21 -3.42 -22.73 11.19
C TYR A 21 -4.77 -22.09 11.71
N SER A 22 -4.84 -20.73 11.71
CA SER A 22 -5.84 -19.71 11.17
C SER A 22 -6.25 -18.48 12.06
N ASP A 23 -5.53 -17.34 12.04
CA ASP A 23 -5.77 -16.21 12.99
C ASP A 23 -6.65 -15.03 12.48
N SER A 24 -7.38 -14.38 13.40
CA SER A 24 -8.27 -13.23 13.16
C SER A 24 -8.36 -12.23 14.33
N GLN A 25 -8.10 -10.94 14.02
CA GLN A 25 -8.52 -9.68 14.68
C GLN A 25 -8.27 -9.50 16.20
N CYS A 26 -7.30 -8.63 16.54
CA CYS A 26 -7.19 -8.00 17.86
C CYS A 26 -7.29 -6.47 17.75
N ALA A 27 -8.22 -5.87 18.50
CA ALA A 27 -8.42 -4.41 18.53
C ALA A 27 -8.44 -3.94 20.00
N GLY A 28 -7.33 -3.36 20.45
CA GLY A 28 -7.18 -2.91 21.84
C GLY A 28 -5.98 -1.99 22.09
N GLY A 29 -5.72 -1.01 21.22
CA GLY A 29 -4.64 -0.02 21.42
C GLY A 29 -4.95 0.99 22.53
N ILE A 30 -3.91 1.40 23.27
CA ILE A 30 -4.00 2.50 24.24
C ILE A 30 -3.90 3.82 23.47
N SER A 31 -5.04 4.46 23.17
CA SER A 31 -5.04 5.80 22.56
C SER A 31 -4.70 6.86 23.62
N GLY A 32 -3.43 7.23 23.74
CA GLY A 32 -2.99 8.29 24.66
C GLY A 32 -1.81 9.09 24.09
N SER A 33 -2.07 10.35 23.72
CA SER A 33 -1.11 11.31 23.16
C SER A 33 -0.06 11.83 24.16
N GLY A 34 0.61 10.94 24.89
CA GLY A 34 1.48 11.32 26.00
C GLY A 34 2.56 10.32 26.37
N LEU A 35 3.03 9.51 25.41
CA LEU A 35 4.22 8.69 25.62
C LEU A 35 5.45 9.58 25.77
N ALA A 36 6.31 9.26 26.73
CA ALA A 36 7.54 9.99 26.95
C ALA A 36 8.50 9.78 25.77
N ALA A 37 9.33 10.80 25.46
CA ALA A 37 10.38 10.71 24.44
C ALA A 37 11.49 9.68 24.77
N GLN A 38 11.48 9.16 25.99
CA GLN A 38 12.38 8.14 26.47
C GLN A 38 11.59 7.08 27.21
N ASN A 39 11.78 5.82 26.81
CA ASN A 39 11.21 4.66 27.50
C ASN A 39 12.34 3.71 27.93
N THR A 40 12.20 3.10 29.09
CA THR A 40 13.06 1.98 29.52
C THR A 40 12.34 0.66 29.28
N VAL A 41 12.97 -0.24 28.53
CA VAL A 41 12.44 -1.58 28.22
C VAL A 41 13.28 -2.62 28.94
N LEU A 42 12.65 -3.41 29.81
CA LEU A 42 13.30 -4.54 30.48
C LEU A 42 13.11 -5.82 29.68
N PHE A 43 14.21 -6.46 29.27
CA PHE A 43 14.25 -7.80 28.71
C PHE A 43 14.42 -8.82 29.84
N VAL A 44 13.44 -9.72 29.95
CA VAL A 44 13.47 -10.86 30.86
C VAL A 44 13.53 -12.12 30.02
N TRP A 45 14.50 -12.98 30.32
CA TRP A 45 14.59 -14.31 29.72
C TRP A 45 13.98 -15.31 30.70
N ALA A 46 13.04 -16.10 30.22
CA ALA A 46 12.23 -16.99 31.04
C ALA A 46 12.23 -18.39 30.42
N LYS A 47 12.15 -19.40 31.28
CA LYS A 47 11.95 -20.79 30.84
C LYS A 47 11.11 -21.55 31.84
N THR A 48 10.53 -22.66 31.40
CA THR A 48 9.91 -23.62 32.32
C THR A 48 10.99 -24.48 32.97
N VAL A 49 10.72 -25.04 34.16
CA VAL A 49 11.69 -25.86 34.92
C VAL A 49 12.21 -27.08 34.17
N ASP A 50 11.46 -27.54 33.17
CA ASP A 50 11.74 -28.70 32.35
C ASP A 50 12.42 -28.36 31.02
N ASP A 51 12.68 -27.08 30.71
CA ASP A 51 13.35 -26.67 29.47
C ASP A 51 14.90 -26.75 29.60
N PRO A 52 15.56 -27.68 28.87
CA PRO A 52 17.00 -27.81 28.88
C PRO A 52 17.71 -26.83 27.93
N SER A 53 16.98 -26.00 27.18
CA SER A 53 17.53 -25.17 26.13
C SER A 53 18.47 -24.08 26.67
N THR A 54 19.52 -23.81 25.91
CA THR A 54 20.38 -22.64 26.10
C THR A 54 19.88 -21.51 25.22
N PHE A 55 19.89 -20.29 25.73
CA PHE A 55 19.54 -19.12 24.92
C PHE A 55 20.43 -19.04 23.68
N PRO A 56 19.85 -18.68 22.52
CA PRO A 56 20.63 -18.51 21.31
C PRO A 56 21.61 -17.35 21.45
N SER A 57 22.77 -17.42 20.79
CA SER A 57 23.83 -16.42 20.92
C SER A 57 23.40 -15.00 20.54
N TRP A 58 22.43 -14.88 19.62
CA TRP A 58 21.85 -13.61 19.17
C TRP A 58 20.95 -12.93 20.21
N ALA A 59 20.59 -13.62 21.30
CA ALA A 59 19.86 -13.01 22.41
C ALA A 59 20.56 -11.77 22.98
N ASN A 60 21.91 -11.74 22.90
CA ASN A 60 22.71 -10.62 23.40
C ASN A 60 22.66 -9.38 22.51
N THR A 61 22.44 -9.55 21.21
CA THR A 61 22.43 -8.46 20.23
C THR A 61 21.04 -7.87 20.04
N LEU A 62 20.00 -8.66 20.30
CA LEU A 62 18.61 -8.27 20.13
C LEU A 62 18.20 -6.94 20.80
N PRO A 63 18.59 -6.63 22.07
CA PRO A 63 18.27 -5.33 22.66
C PRO A 63 18.87 -4.16 21.88
N SER A 64 20.06 -4.35 21.30
CA SER A 64 20.75 -3.29 20.54
C SER A 64 20.14 -3.09 19.15
N THR A 65 19.74 -4.16 18.46
CA THR A 65 19.09 -4.06 17.15
C THR A 65 17.69 -3.47 17.27
N PHE A 66 16.93 -3.87 18.29
CA PHE A 66 15.65 -3.26 18.66
C PHE A 66 15.75 -1.76 18.95
N VAL A 67 16.74 -1.32 19.74
CA VAL A 67 16.97 0.11 20.01
C VAL A 67 17.32 0.84 18.71
N ASN A 68 18.20 0.26 17.90
CA ASN A 68 18.60 0.85 16.62
C ASN A 68 17.41 0.99 15.66
N PHE A 69 16.52 -0.02 15.58
CA PHE A 69 15.32 0.03 14.77
C PHE A 69 14.48 1.27 15.09
N TYR A 70 14.12 1.44 16.37
CA TYR A 70 13.28 2.55 16.80
C TYR A 70 13.98 3.90 16.74
N GLN A 71 15.29 3.94 16.97
CA GLN A 71 16.08 5.15 16.77
C GLN A 71 16.05 5.61 15.31
N VAL A 72 16.18 4.67 14.35
CA VAL A 72 16.11 4.96 12.91
C VAL A 72 14.69 5.37 12.50
N MET A 73 13.68 4.58 12.88
CA MET A 73 12.28 4.83 12.49
C MET A 73 11.72 6.15 13.04
N SER A 74 12.17 6.56 14.23
CA SER A 74 11.76 7.81 14.86
C SER A 74 12.59 9.02 14.45
N TYR A 75 13.57 8.87 13.54
CA TYR A 75 14.53 9.93 13.20
C TYR A 75 15.29 10.48 14.42
N ASN A 76 15.65 9.60 15.35
CA ASN A 76 16.25 9.90 16.65
C ASN A 76 15.36 10.71 17.60
N GLN A 77 14.05 10.80 17.37
CA GLN A 77 13.11 11.46 18.29
C GLN A 77 12.68 10.55 19.44
N HIS A 78 12.75 9.24 19.24
CA HIS A 78 12.45 8.24 20.26
C HIS A 78 13.72 7.54 20.70
N SER A 79 13.94 7.51 22.01
CA SER A 79 15.08 6.82 22.63
C SER A 79 14.60 5.70 23.53
N ILE A 80 15.23 4.55 23.39
CA ILE A 80 14.95 3.38 24.21
C ILE A 80 16.18 3.05 25.02
N THR A 81 16.03 2.97 26.35
CA THR A 81 17.03 2.42 27.24
C THR A 81 16.68 0.97 27.52
N THR A 82 17.58 0.03 27.30
CA THR A 82 17.30 -1.38 27.59
C THR A 82 17.92 -1.80 28.90
N LYS A 83 17.16 -2.56 29.69
CA LYS A 83 17.66 -3.34 30.81
C LYS A 83 17.58 -4.80 30.42
N VAL A 84 18.61 -5.57 30.77
CA VAL A 84 18.58 -7.01 30.60
C VAL A 84 18.81 -7.61 31.97
N ALA A 85 17.86 -8.44 32.43
CA ALA A 85 18.05 -9.19 33.65
C ALA A 85 19.25 -10.14 33.46
N THR A 86 20.34 -9.89 34.19
CA THR A 86 21.57 -10.69 34.12
C THR A 86 22.06 -11.09 35.51
N LYS A 87 22.47 -12.35 35.68
CA LYS A 87 23.02 -12.89 36.93
C LYS A 87 24.41 -13.42 36.65
N ASN A 88 25.41 -12.87 37.35
CA ASN A 88 26.83 -13.19 37.14
C ASN A 88 27.33 -12.95 35.70
N GLY A 89 26.74 -12.00 34.98
CA GLY A 89 27.10 -11.69 33.58
C GLY A 89 26.46 -12.61 32.54
N GLU A 90 25.66 -13.58 32.95
CA GLU A 90 24.81 -14.39 32.07
C GLU A 90 23.35 -13.91 32.16
N PHE A 91 22.50 -14.26 31.19
CA PHE A 91 21.08 -13.96 31.27
C PHE A 91 20.48 -14.55 32.53
N PHE A 92 19.76 -13.74 33.29
CA PHE A 92 18.96 -14.24 34.39
C PHE A 92 17.77 -14.97 33.80
N VAL A 93 17.74 -16.25 34.07
CA VAL A 93 16.66 -17.13 33.64
C VAL A 93 15.74 -17.31 34.81
N ALA A 94 14.56 -16.71 34.72
CA ALA A 94 13.51 -17.01 35.68
C ALA A 94 12.93 -18.38 35.30
N ASP A 95 13.13 -19.36 36.18
CA ASP A 95 12.47 -20.67 36.06
C ASP A 95 11.05 -20.54 36.56
N ALA A 96 10.03 -20.98 35.85
CA ALA A 96 8.67 -21.06 36.43
C ALA A 96 8.61 -21.94 37.68
N GLY A 97 7.67 -21.71 38.59
CA GLY A 97 7.42 -22.65 39.69
C GLY A 97 6.88 -24.00 39.19
N HIS A 98 6.44 -24.04 37.93
CA HIS A 98 5.71 -25.14 37.32
C HIS A 98 6.25 -25.48 35.92
N ASP A 99 5.99 -26.71 35.49
CA ASP A 99 6.33 -27.18 34.14
C ASP A 99 5.37 -26.62 33.07
N VAL A 100 5.71 -26.85 31.80
CA VAL A 100 4.88 -26.43 30.66
C VAL A 100 3.46 -27.03 30.70
N ILE A 101 3.32 -28.26 31.22
CA ILE A 101 2.05 -29.01 31.26
C ILE A 101 1.08 -28.34 32.23
N TYR A 102 1.57 -27.80 33.35
CA TYR A 102 0.76 -27.06 34.31
C TYR A 102 0.07 -25.85 33.65
N TYR A 103 0.83 -25.00 32.97
CA TYR A 103 0.29 -23.80 32.33
C TYR A 103 -0.69 -24.15 31.19
N LYS A 104 -0.39 -25.22 30.43
CA LYS A 104 -1.31 -25.77 29.44
C LYS A 104 -2.62 -26.25 30.07
N ASN A 105 -2.55 -27.01 31.15
CA ASN A 105 -3.73 -27.55 31.81
C ASN A 105 -4.58 -26.44 32.40
N LEU A 106 -3.95 -25.43 32.99
CA LEU A 106 -4.63 -24.24 33.48
C LEU A 106 -5.37 -23.54 32.32
N TYR A 107 -4.74 -23.45 31.14
CA TYR A 107 -5.36 -22.87 29.95
C TYR A 107 -6.63 -23.61 29.54
N GLN A 108 -6.53 -24.93 29.39
CA GLN A 108 -7.63 -25.77 28.94
C GLN A 108 -8.82 -25.76 29.92
N GLN A 109 -8.57 -25.40 31.18
CA GLN A 109 -9.56 -25.33 32.24
C GLN A 109 -10.14 -23.92 32.43
N SER A 110 -9.47 -22.88 31.94
CA SER A 110 -9.96 -21.49 32.04
C SER A 110 -11.16 -21.27 31.12
N PRO A 111 -12.30 -20.79 31.63
CA PRO A 111 -13.41 -20.35 30.78
C PRO A 111 -12.96 -19.21 29.86
N ALA A 112 -13.53 -19.12 28.65
CA ALA A 112 -13.27 -18.01 27.73
C ALA A 112 -13.48 -16.66 28.45
N GLY A 113 -12.42 -15.83 28.51
CA GLY A 113 -12.44 -14.51 29.17
C GLY A 113 -11.93 -14.46 30.62
N TYR A 114 -11.39 -15.55 31.18
CA TYR A 114 -10.66 -15.50 32.46
C TYR A 114 -9.19 -15.12 32.27
N ASP A 115 -8.62 -14.49 33.30
CA ASP A 115 -7.20 -14.17 33.41
C ASP A 115 -6.37 -15.39 32.99
N GLY A 116 -5.54 -15.19 31.97
CA GLY A 116 -4.88 -16.28 31.27
C GLY A 116 -3.83 -16.94 32.17
N PRO A 117 -3.60 -18.25 32.04
CA PRO A 117 -2.44 -18.95 32.62
C PRO A 117 -1.10 -18.27 32.33
N TYR A 118 -1.03 -17.62 31.18
CA TYR A 118 0.10 -16.82 30.75
C TYR A 118 0.33 -15.59 31.66
N GLY A 119 -0.73 -15.00 32.21
CA GLY A 119 -0.62 -13.97 33.23
C GLY A 119 0.06 -14.49 34.48
N ILE A 120 -0.39 -15.64 34.98
CA ILE A 120 0.21 -16.28 36.16
C ILE A 120 1.68 -16.62 35.91
N PHE A 121 2.02 -17.16 34.74
CA PHE A 121 3.42 -17.40 34.34
C PHE A 121 4.24 -16.12 34.42
N VAL A 122 3.77 -15.03 33.79
CA VAL A 122 4.45 -13.74 33.78
C VAL A 122 4.62 -13.19 35.20
N GLU A 123 3.57 -13.24 36.01
CA GLU A 123 3.62 -12.80 37.41
C GLU A 123 4.69 -13.58 38.18
N GLU A 124 4.74 -14.90 38.07
CA GLU A 124 5.78 -15.72 38.68
C GLU A 124 7.19 -15.29 38.25
N MET A 125 7.37 -14.96 36.96
CA MET A 125 8.68 -14.53 36.45
C MET A 125 9.06 -13.17 37.04
N LEU A 126 8.12 -12.24 37.10
CA LEU A 126 8.36 -10.90 37.64
C LEU A 126 8.63 -10.93 39.15
N VAL A 127 7.95 -11.78 39.91
CA VAL A 127 8.26 -12.03 41.33
C VAL A 127 9.70 -12.53 41.49
N LYS A 128 10.18 -13.41 40.61
CA LYS A 128 11.56 -13.92 40.66
C LYS A 128 12.59 -12.86 40.28
N VAL A 129 12.30 -12.03 39.28
CA VAL A 129 13.13 -10.87 38.93
C VAL A 129 13.18 -9.89 40.11
N GLU A 130 12.05 -9.59 40.75
CA GLU A 130 12.01 -8.73 41.93
C GLU A 130 12.77 -9.33 43.12
N ALA A 131 12.67 -10.64 43.34
CA ALA A 131 13.43 -11.29 44.41
C ALA A 131 14.95 -11.21 44.20
N GLU A 132 15.40 -11.26 42.94
CA GLU A 132 16.83 -11.18 42.60
C GLU A 132 17.36 -9.74 42.63
N TYR A 133 16.62 -8.77 42.07
CA TYR A 133 17.11 -7.38 41.87
C TYR A 133 16.49 -6.34 42.80
N GLY A 134 15.42 -6.69 43.52
CA GLY A 134 14.63 -5.79 44.35
C GLY A 134 13.59 -4.97 43.56
N ALA A 135 12.55 -4.49 44.25
CA ALA A 135 11.45 -3.71 43.64
C ALA A 135 11.93 -2.45 42.90
N ALA A 136 12.96 -1.78 43.42
CA ALA A 136 13.52 -0.57 42.83
C ALA A 136 14.10 -0.79 41.42
N TYR A 137 14.39 -2.03 41.03
CA TYR A 137 14.85 -2.36 39.69
C TYR A 137 13.83 -1.98 38.59
N PHE A 138 12.55 -1.92 38.96
CA PHE A 138 11.44 -1.61 38.07
C PHE A 138 11.06 -0.12 38.03
N ASP A 139 11.65 0.75 38.86
CA ASP A 139 11.18 2.13 39.06
C ASP A 139 11.11 2.96 37.78
N ASP A 140 12.10 2.79 36.91
CA ASP A 140 12.27 3.45 35.62
C ASP A 140 11.78 2.61 34.43
N VAL A 141 11.31 1.37 34.66
CA VAL A 141 10.87 0.45 33.58
C VAL A 141 9.48 0.81 33.07
N ASP A 142 9.38 1.15 31.79
CA ASP A 142 8.11 1.55 31.16
C ASP A 142 7.43 0.39 30.43
N ALA A 143 8.21 -0.58 29.93
CA ALA A 143 7.73 -1.82 29.33
C ALA A 143 8.63 -3.00 29.71
N ILE A 144 8.08 -4.22 29.74
CA ILE A 144 8.84 -5.44 30.03
C ILE A 144 8.59 -6.46 28.92
N MET A 145 9.61 -6.77 28.14
CA MET A 145 9.58 -7.83 27.12
C MET A 145 10.08 -9.14 27.73
N MET A 146 9.26 -10.20 27.64
CA MET A 146 9.56 -11.49 28.27
C MET A 146 9.77 -12.59 27.23
N MET A 147 11.01 -12.97 27.01
CA MET A 147 11.39 -13.98 26.04
C MET A 147 11.31 -15.36 26.68
N ILE A 148 10.44 -16.24 26.18
CA ILE A 148 10.29 -17.60 26.71
C ILE A 148 11.03 -18.57 25.80
N THR A 149 11.83 -19.47 26.36
CA THR A 149 12.33 -20.63 25.61
C THR A 149 11.37 -21.80 25.78
N ASP A 150 11.06 -22.46 24.66
CA ASP A 150 10.45 -23.80 24.64
C ASP A 150 11.53 -24.71 24.04
N GLY A 151 11.82 -25.82 24.71
CA GLY A 151 12.82 -26.81 24.31
C GLY A 151 12.49 -27.57 23.01
N GLY A 152 11.79 -26.95 22.06
CA GLY A 152 11.54 -27.47 20.71
C GLY A 152 10.47 -28.57 20.65
N THR A 153 9.66 -28.77 21.70
CA THR A 153 8.70 -29.89 21.72
C THR A 153 7.44 -29.64 20.88
N GLY A 154 7.22 -28.41 20.41
CA GLY A 154 6.33 -28.07 19.31
C GLY A 154 4.85 -28.44 19.42
N TRP A 155 4.37 -28.96 20.55
CA TRP A 155 3.03 -29.58 20.63
C TRP A 155 2.28 -29.34 21.95
N TYR A 156 2.80 -28.53 22.88
CA TYR A 156 2.23 -28.44 24.23
C TYR A 156 1.58 -27.14 24.64
N TYR A 157 1.56 -26.12 23.80
CA TYR A 157 0.64 -25.01 24.01
C TYR A 157 -0.51 -25.12 23.01
N PRO A 158 -1.75 -24.86 23.44
CA PRO A 158 -2.92 -25.11 22.61
C PRO A 158 -2.76 -24.30 21.33
N THR A 159 -2.61 -25.01 20.21
CA THR A 159 -2.45 -24.52 18.84
C THR A 159 -3.71 -23.84 18.30
N GLY A 160 -4.49 -23.22 19.18
CA GLY A 160 -5.50 -22.26 18.79
C GLY A 160 -4.80 -20.95 18.49
N ASN A 161 -5.22 -20.30 17.42
CA ASN A 161 -4.77 -19.00 16.97
C ASN A 161 -4.85 -17.95 18.07
N TYR A 162 -3.71 -17.58 18.64
CA TYR A 162 -3.59 -16.55 19.66
C TYR A 162 -2.33 -15.72 19.40
N GLY A 163 -2.17 -15.34 18.13
CA GLY A 163 -1.38 -14.21 17.71
C GLY A 163 -2.15 -12.92 18.01
N GLY A 164 -1.91 -12.25 19.13
CA GLY A 164 -2.49 -10.93 19.36
C GLY A 164 -2.47 -10.42 20.79
N VAL A 165 -2.43 -9.09 20.90
CA VAL A 165 -2.44 -8.28 22.12
C VAL A 165 -3.70 -8.55 22.97
N GLY A 166 -3.62 -9.51 23.90
CA GLY A 166 -4.67 -9.85 24.86
C GLY A 166 -4.37 -9.30 26.27
N ASN A 167 -5.39 -8.97 27.06
CA ASN A 167 -5.14 -8.70 28.49
C ASN A 167 -4.79 -10.03 29.17
N LEU A 168 -3.60 -10.19 29.77
CA LEU A 168 -3.29 -11.42 30.53
C LEU A 168 -4.13 -11.55 31.80
N GLY A 169 -4.88 -10.50 32.16
CA GLY A 169 -5.81 -10.49 33.27
C GLY A 169 -5.15 -10.32 34.64
N VAL A 170 -3.81 -10.31 34.69
CA VAL A 170 -3.07 -10.09 35.92
C VAL A 170 -2.43 -8.70 35.92
N ASN A 171 -2.53 -8.03 37.05
CA ASN A 171 -1.75 -6.83 37.31
C ASN A 171 -0.59 -7.23 38.22
N TYR A 172 0.64 -7.07 37.76
CA TYR A 172 1.79 -7.23 38.64
C TYR A 172 2.05 -5.91 39.36
N THR A 173 1.94 -5.91 40.69
CA THR A 173 2.33 -4.77 41.52
C THR A 173 3.60 -5.12 42.27
N THR A 174 4.68 -4.41 41.97
CA THR A 174 5.96 -4.55 42.66
C THR A 174 5.83 -4.20 44.14
N GLY A 175 6.78 -4.60 44.98
CA GLY A 175 6.81 -4.28 46.41
C GLY A 175 6.84 -2.78 46.73
N ASN A 176 7.18 -1.92 45.77
CA ASN A 176 7.12 -0.46 45.90
C ASN A 176 5.84 0.19 45.31
N GLY A 177 4.88 -0.62 44.86
CA GLY A 177 3.56 -0.17 44.42
C GLY A 177 3.45 0.19 42.93
N LYS A 178 4.51 0.01 42.13
CA LYS A 178 4.43 0.18 40.67
C LYS A 178 3.63 -0.98 40.07
N THR A 179 2.58 -0.65 39.34
CA THR A 179 1.67 -1.65 38.75
C THR A 179 1.85 -1.70 37.25
N PHE A 180 2.01 -2.92 36.76
CA PHE A 180 2.23 -3.29 35.37
C PHE A 180 0.96 -3.98 34.85
N PHE A 181 0.28 -3.36 33.88
CA PHE A 181 -0.92 -3.91 33.26
C PHE A 181 -0.53 -4.83 32.11
N SER A 182 -0.78 -6.13 32.25
CA SER A 182 -0.42 -7.12 31.25
C SER A 182 -1.19 -6.98 29.94
N GLN A 183 -0.49 -6.69 28.87
CA GLN A 183 -0.94 -6.91 27.50
C GLN A 183 0.01 -7.95 26.87
N SER A 184 -0.52 -9.11 26.49
CA SER A 184 0.21 -10.16 25.81
C SER A 184 0.15 -9.98 24.32
N GLY A 185 1.24 -9.57 23.70
CA GLY A 185 1.50 -9.87 22.30
C GLY A 185 1.90 -11.33 22.17
N GLY A 186 0.92 -12.21 21.99
CA GLY A 186 1.24 -13.58 21.59
C GLY A 186 1.61 -13.55 20.12
N VAL A 187 2.69 -14.22 19.70
CA VAL A 187 2.85 -14.64 18.31
C VAL A 187 2.86 -16.15 18.32
N ASN A 188 1.75 -16.75 17.88
CA ASN A 188 1.82 -18.13 17.41
C ASN A 188 2.67 -18.13 16.15
N ASN A 189 3.80 -18.83 16.12
CA ASN A 189 4.32 -19.50 14.91
C ASN A 189 5.59 -20.32 15.25
N GLU A 190 5.64 -21.64 15.04
CA GLU A 190 5.79 -22.35 13.75
C GLU A 190 7.17 -22.26 13.08
N PHE A 191 8.04 -21.35 13.53
CA PHE A 191 9.31 -21.12 12.86
C PHE A 191 10.52 -21.28 13.78
N ALA A 192 11.37 -22.26 13.48
CA ALA A 192 12.73 -22.30 13.98
C ALA A 192 13.54 -21.19 13.29
N HIS A 193 13.56 -19.97 13.84
CA HIS A 193 14.23 -18.83 13.18
C HIS A 193 15.26 -18.12 14.06
N GLY A 194 16.24 -17.53 13.36
CA GLY A 194 17.36 -16.78 13.91
C GLY A 194 17.01 -15.35 14.35
N GLU A 195 18.06 -14.57 14.63
CA GLU A 195 18.02 -13.20 15.20
C GLU A 195 16.96 -12.28 14.58
N LYS A 196 16.87 -12.25 13.25
CA LYS A 196 16.05 -11.28 12.50
C LYS A 196 14.54 -11.46 12.70
N THR A 197 14.06 -12.70 12.80
CA THR A 197 12.63 -12.97 13.05
C THR A 197 12.23 -12.52 14.45
N SER A 198 13.12 -12.70 15.44
CA SER A 198 12.87 -12.25 16.80
C SER A 198 12.88 -10.72 16.91
N GLU A 199 13.75 -10.05 16.16
CA GLU A 199 13.77 -8.58 16.07
C GLU A 199 12.46 -8.03 15.49
N TRP A 200 11.94 -8.61 14.41
CA TRP A 200 10.67 -8.18 13.79
C TRP A 200 9.49 -8.28 14.76
N ILE A 201 9.32 -9.43 15.42
CA ILE A 201 8.23 -9.64 16.38
C ILE A 201 8.30 -8.60 17.49
N ILE A 202 9.49 -8.43 18.07
CA ILE A 202 9.66 -7.50 19.18
C ILE A 202 9.40 -6.07 18.76
N CYS A 203 9.83 -5.70 17.57
CA CYS A 203 9.54 -4.39 17.01
C CYS A 203 8.03 -4.21 16.81
N HIS A 204 7.34 -5.19 16.21
CA HIS A 204 5.91 -5.14 15.94
C HIS A 204 5.10 -4.96 17.23
N GLU A 205 5.37 -5.78 18.25
CA GLU A 205 4.65 -5.72 19.52
C GLU A 205 4.93 -4.43 20.28
N TYR A 206 6.16 -3.91 20.22
CA TYR A 206 6.46 -2.60 20.78
C TYR A 206 5.69 -1.49 20.06
N GLY A 207 5.38 -1.66 18.77
CA GLY A 207 4.48 -0.77 18.03
C GLY A 207 3.11 -0.67 18.70
N HIS A 208 2.54 -1.80 19.13
CA HIS A 208 1.28 -1.80 19.90
C HIS A 208 1.40 -1.12 21.26
N PHE A 209 2.52 -1.33 21.98
CA PHE A 209 2.79 -0.59 23.22
C PHE A 209 2.83 0.92 22.98
N LEU A 210 3.33 1.35 21.83
CA LEU A 210 3.33 2.75 21.42
C LEU A 210 1.96 3.24 20.91
N GLY A 211 0.94 2.38 20.84
CA GLY A 211 -0.43 2.72 20.47
C GLY A 211 -0.78 2.45 19.01
N LEU A 212 0.10 1.82 18.23
CA LEU A 212 -0.21 1.40 16.87
C LEU A 212 -1.20 0.22 16.87
N LEU A 213 -2.06 0.19 15.87
CA LEU A 213 -2.98 -0.93 15.62
C LEU A 213 -2.40 -1.83 14.53
N ASP A 214 -2.83 -3.08 14.52
CA ASP A 214 -2.62 -3.93 13.36
C ASP A 214 -3.25 -3.28 12.13
N LEU A 215 -2.48 -3.19 11.05
CA LEU A 215 -2.94 -2.70 9.78
C LEU A 215 -3.66 -3.83 9.01
N PRO A 216 -4.70 -3.48 8.24
CA PRO A 216 -5.47 -4.47 7.52
C PRO A 216 -4.60 -5.16 6.45
N LYS A 217 -4.97 -6.39 6.06
CA LYS A 217 -4.19 -7.21 5.11
C LYS A 217 -3.92 -6.52 3.76
N ASN A 218 -4.76 -5.57 3.35
CA ASN A 218 -4.61 -4.78 2.14
C ASN A 218 -3.69 -3.54 2.29
N PHE A 219 -2.99 -3.37 3.42
CA PHE A 219 -2.00 -2.32 3.60
C PHE A 219 -0.63 -2.68 2.97
N GLY A 220 -0.47 -3.89 2.43
CA GLY A 220 0.76 -4.29 1.74
C GLY A 220 1.91 -4.65 2.67
N THR A 221 2.92 -5.36 2.12
CA THR A 221 4.10 -5.90 2.83
C THR A 221 5.06 -4.83 3.39
N TYR A 222 4.74 -3.54 3.23
CA TYR A 222 5.63 -2.42 3.48
C TYR A 222 5.44 -1.73 4.82
N SER A 223 4.73 -2.39 5.74
CA SER A 223 4.60 -1.95 7.13
C SER A 223 4.90 -3.09 8.09
N LEU A 224 5.69 -2.80 9.12
CA LEU A 224 5.83 -3.65 10.30
C LEU A 224 4.49 -4.05 10.92
N MET A 225 3.50 -3.14 10.90
CA MET A 225 2.20 -3.33 11.56
C MET A 225 1.18 -4.05 10.68
N GLN A 226 1.46 -4.26 9.39
CA GLN A 226 0.67 -5.14 8.55
C GLN A 226 1.31 -6.53 8.66
N ASN A 227 0.51 -7.53 9.02
CA ASN A 227 0.95 -8.89 9.39
C ASN A 227 1.52 -9.71 8.21
N ASN A 228 2.46 -9.15 7.44
CA ASN A 228 3.15 -9.85 6.39
C ASN A 228 4.52 -10.32 6.83
N LYS A 229 4.58 -11.64 6.92
CA LYS A 229 5.70 -12.48 6.53
C LYS A 229 6.40 -11.83 5.32
N VAL A 230 7.53 -11.17 5.51
CA VAL A 230 8.43 -10.88 4.39
C VAL A 230 9.62 -11.82 4.57
N ASN A 231 9.59 -12.84 3.72
CA ASN A 231 10.67 -13.74 3.34
C ASN A 231 11.41 -14.50 4.45
N GLU A 232 11.05 -15.78 4.47
CA GLU A 232 11.86 -16.92 4.87
C GLU A 232 13.37 -16.61 4.95
N ALA A 233 13.90 -16.87 6.14
CA ALA A 233 15.31 -17.01 6.51
C ALA A 233 16.24 -15.78 6.64
N ASP A 234 16.16 -14.68 5.85
CA ASP A 234 17.31 -13.75 5.85
C ASP A 234 17.09 -12.23 5.60
N GLU A 235 15.87 -11.71 5.41
CA GLU A 235 15.73 -10.36 4.81
C GLU A 235 15.65 -9.15 5.77
N GLY A 236 15.57 -9.36 7.09
CA GLY A 236 15.59 -8.26 8.08
C GLY A 236 14.20 -7.75 8.47
N VAL A 237 14.15 -6.75 9.35
CA VAL A 237 12.88 -6.23 9.88
C VAL A 237 12.26 -5.23 8.92
N THR A 238 11.04 -5.51 8.47
CA THR A 238 10.21 -4.54 7.72
C THR A 238 10.04 -3.25 8.53
N PRO A 239 10.26 -2.08 7.96
CA PRO A 239 10.16 -0.83 8.70
C PRO A 239 8.69 -0.45 8.98
N LEU A 240 8.50 0.50 9.91
CA LEU A 240 7.22 1.14 10.12
C LEU A 240 6.79 1.92 8.86
N SER A 241 5.51 1.87 8.50
CA SER A 241 5.02 2.69 7.38
C SER A 241 5.12 4.18 7.70
N VAL A 242 5.05 5.03 6.68
CA VAL A 242 5.02 6.49 6.87
C VAL A 242 3.85 6.89 7.76
N LYS A 243 2.71 6.20 7.62
CA LYS A 243 1.53 6.42 8.45
C LYS A 243 1.79 6.06 9.91
N ASP A 244 2.38 4.90 10.19
CA ASP A 244 2.68 4.50 11.57
C ASP A 244 3.59 5.54 12.26
N VAL A 245 4.60 6.01 11.54
CA VAL A 245 5.51 7.04 12.03
C VAL A 245 4.80 8.40 12.23
N MET A 246 3.80 8.73 11.40
CA MET A 246 2.94 9.90 11.59
C MET A 246 1.98 9.75 12.78
N ASP A 247 1.36 8.58 12.97
CA ASP A 247 0.45 8.29 14.09
C ASP A 247 1.17 8.39 15.44
N LEU A 248 2.46 8.00 15.46
CA LEU A 248 3.34 8.15 16.61
C LEU A 248 3.85 9.58 16.83
N GLY A 249 3.55 10.50 15.89
CA GLY A 249 3.98 11.89 15.95
C GLY A 249 5.48 12.10 15.67
N TRP A 250 6.18 11.10 15.12
CA TRP A 250 7.60 11.22 14.74
C TRP A 250 7.78 11.91 13.39
N LEU A 251 6.73 11.96 12.59
CA LEU A 251 6.60 12.82 11.41
C LEU A 251 5.49 13.84 11.70
N ASP A 252 5.87 15.02 12.20
CA ASP A 252 4.89 16.07 12.42
C ASP A 252 4.51 16.71 11.07
N VAL A 253 3.21 16.64 10.74
CA VAL A 253 2.64 17.30 9.57
C VAL A 253 2.50 18.81 9.75
N ASN A 254 2.52 19.29 10.99
CA ASN A 254 2.28 20.68 11.33
C ASN A 254 3.56 21.52 11.30
N ASP A 255 4.73 20.88 11.41
CA ASP A 255 6.01 21.58 11.38
C ASP A 255 6.41 22.01 9.95
N GLY A 256 5.82 21.39 8.92
CA GLY A 256 6.11 21.65 7.50
C GLY A 256 7.55 21.35 7.09
N THR A 257 8.35 20.76 7.97
CA THR A 257 9.78 20.49 7.76
C THR A 257 10.02 19.12 7.14
N ARG A 258 9.15 18.15 7.47
CA ARG A 258 9.28 16.75 7.04
C ARG A 258 8.12 16.23 6.19
N VAL A 259 6.92 16.78 6.38
CA VAL A 259 5.76 16.45 5.54
C VAL A 259 5.20 17.72 4.91
N GLN A 260 5.06 17.71 3.58
CA GLN A 260 4.45 18.81 2.84
C GLN A 260 2.96 18.56 2.64
N THR A 261 2.12 19.52 3.01
CA THR A 261 0.70 19.50 2.61
C THR A 261 0.54 20.15 1.24
N VAL A 262 -0.13 19.46 0.31
CA VAL A 262 -0.35 19.91 -1.07
C VAL A 262 -1.85 19.94 -1.35
N THR A 263 -2.40 21.13 -1.58
CA THR A 263 -3.84 21.39 -1.83
C THR A 263 -4.10 22.12 -3.15
N ALA A 264 -3.05 22.37 -3.94
CA ALA A 264 -3.10 23.02 -5.24
C ALA A 264 -1.94 22.52 -6.11
N ASN A 265 -1.92 22.89 -7.38
CA ASN A 265 -0.85 22.52 -8.30
C ASN A 265 0.51 22.96 -7.74
N ALA A 266 1.45 22.02 -7.63
CA ALA A 266 2.75 22.27 -7.03
C ALA A 266 3.80 21.30 -7.55
N SER A 267 5.04 21.76 -7.67
CA SER A 267 6.19 20.88 -7.77
C SER A 267 6.65 20.51 -6.36
N VAL A 268 6.81 19.21 -6.11
CA VAL A 268 7.14 18.63 -4.81
C VAL A 268 8.50 17.97 -4.91
N THR A 269 9.34 18.21 -3.91
CA THR A 269 10.68 17.65 -3.81
C THR A 269 10.80 16.87 -2.51
N LEU A 270 11.06 15.56 -2.61
CA LEU A 270 11.22 14.66 -1.48
C LEU A 270 12.66 14.16 -1.36
N GLN A 271 13.14 14.17 -0.12
CA GLN A 271 14.31 13.41 0.33
C GLN A 271 13.90 11.96 0.61
N PRO A 272 14.86 11.01 0.70
CA PRO A 272 14.55 9.62 0.99
C PRO A 272 13.87 9.53 2.35
N LEU A 273 12.94 8.59 2.49
CA LEU A 273 12.03 8.50 3.63
C LEU A 273 12.76 8.57 4.97
N ARG A 274 13.95 7.97 5.09
CA ARG A 274 14.75 7.91 6.32
C ARG A 274 15.87 8.97 6.41
N SER A 275 15.82 10.00 5.58
CA SER A 275 16.72 11.14 5.68
C SER A 275 16.57 11.86 7.03
N SER A 276 17.68 12.36 7.56
CA SER A 276 17.70 13.17 8.78
C SER A 276 17.19 14.59 8.57
N SER A 277 16.98 15.01 7.32
CA SER A 277 16.57 16.37 6.98
C SER A 277 15.72 16.44 5.70
N GLY A 278 14.94 17.52 5.59
CA GLY A 278 14.09 17.82 4.44
C GLY A 278 12.72 17.14 4.47
N ILE A 279 11.93 17.46 3.46
CA ILE A 279 10.58 16.90 3.25
C ILE A 279 10.76 15.46 2.76
N VAL A 280 10.19 14.49 3.46
CA VAL A 280 10.30 13.06 3.14
C VAL A 280 8.97 12.46 2.67
N ALA A 281 7.86 13.16 2.92
CA ALA A 281 6.54 12.77 2.45
C ALA A 281 5.69 13.99 2.06
N ALA A 282 4.69 13.77 1.22
CA ALA A 282 3.70 14.74 0.82
C ALA A 282 2.28 14.20 1.08
N LYS A 283 1.46 15.03 1.71
CA LYS A 283 0.04 14.82 1.94
C LYS A 283 -0.75 15.55 0.85
N VAL A 284 -1.27 14.81 -0.12
CA VAL A 284 -1.99 15.35 -1.27
C VAL A 284 -3.48 15.12 -1.10
N PHE A 285 -4.28 16.19 -1.07
CA PHE A 285 -5.72 16.10 -0.80
C PHE A 285 -6.53 16.19 -2.08
N PRO A 286 -7.16 15.10 -2.57
CA PRO A 286 -7.97 15.14 -3.80
C PRO A 286 -9.07 16.21 -3.77
N ASP A 287 -9.69 16.38 -2.60
CA ASP A 287 -10.59 17.50 -2.30
C ASP A 287 -10.07 18.26 -1.07
N PRO A 288 -9.53 19.49 -1.25
CA PRO A 288 -9.08 20.32 -0.13
C PRO A 288 -10.17 20.62 0.91
N ASN A 289 -11.45 20.48 0.56
CA ASN A 289 -12.58 20.71 1.47
C ASN A 289 -12.99 19.45 2.25
N SER A 290 -12.43 18.29 1.90
CA SER A 290 -12.70 16.99 2.55
C SER A 290 -11.40 16.40 3.10
N PRO A 291 -10.86 16.93 4.21
CA PRO A 291 -9.54 16.57 4.71
C PRO A 291 -9.47 15.14 5.29
N SER A 292 -10.61 14.43 5.35
CA SER A 292 -10.66 13.04 5.78
C SER A 292 -10.04 12.08 4.78
N GLN A 293 -9.77 12.52 3.54
CA GLN A 293 -9.21 11.69 2.49
C GLN A 293 -8.01 12.35 1.81
N TYR A 294 -6.91 11.62 1.71
CA TYR A 294 -5.68 12.09 1.10
C TYR A 294 -4.80 10.94 0.62
N PHE A 295 -3.92 11.26 -0.33
CA PHE A 295 -2.77 10.42 -0.67
C PHE A 295 -1.57 10.84 0.16
N LEU A 296 -0.88 9.87 0.75
CA LEU A 296 0.40 10.05 1.41
C LEU A 296 1.47 9.51 0.48
N ILE A 297 2.30 10.39 -0.06
CA ILE A 297 3.35 10.06 -1.03
C ILE A 297 4.70 10.18 -0.34
N ALA A 298 5.55 9.17 -0.39
CA ALA A 298 6.91 9.24 0.15
C ALA A 298 7.94 8.70 -0.84
N TYR A 299 9.14 9.27 -0.82
CA TYR A 299 10.24 8.74 -1.63
C TYR A 299 10.96 7.65 -0.85
N HIS A 300 10.80 6.41 -1.28
CA HIS A 300 11.60 5.30 -0.81
C HIS A 300 12.87 5.19 -1.64
N GLN A 301 13.99 5.03 -0.94
CA GLN A 301 15.25 4.63 -1.53
C GLN A 301 15.73 3.40 -0.78
N ARG A 302 16.04 2.34 -1.53
CA ARG A 302 16.76 1.15 -1.12
C ARG A 302 18.18 1.57 -0.74
N SER A 303 18.25 2.22 0.41
CA SER A 303 19.44 2.88 0.93
C SER A 303 20.41 1.85 1.55
N THR A 304 21.50 2.33 2.17
CA THR A 304 22.32 1.49 3.07
C THR A 304 21.67 1.25 4.44
N ASN A 305 20.47 1.80 4.69
CA ASN A 305 19.73 1.52 5.91
C ASN A 305 19.32 0.04 5.92
N PRO A 306 19.67 -0.73 6.96
CA PRO A 306 19.37 -2.16 7.02
C PRO A 306 17.87 -2.49 6.91
N TYR A 307 16.97 -1.54 7.20
CA TYR A 307 15.53 -1.77 7.17
C TYR A 307 14.89 -1.46 5.80
N ASP A 308 15.52 -0.61 4.99
CA ASP A 308 15.04 -0.25 3.65
C ASP A 308 15.45 -1.29 2.59
N GLY A 309 16.36 -2.20 2.92
CA GLY A 309 16.84 -3.23 1.99
C GLY A 309 15.81 -4.29 1.59
N THR A 310 14.70 -4.38 2.33
CA THR A 310 13.58 -5.31 2.12
C THR A 310 12.66 -4.90 0.98
N TYR A 311 12.73 -3.66 0.52
CA TYR A 311 11.95 -3.19 -0.62
C TYR A 311 12.59 -3.63 -1.95
N PRO A 312 11.78 -3.97 -2.97
CA PRO A 312 12.32 -4.47 -4.24
C PRO A 312 13.09 -3.40 -5.03
N ASP A 313 12.75 -2.11 -4.90
CA ASP A 313 13.28 -1.03 -5.74
C ASP A 313 13.20 0.35 -5.08
N ASP A 314 13.76 1.37 -5.75
CA ASP A 314 13.63 2.80 -5.40
C ASP A 314 12.41 3.43 -6.09
N GLY A 315 11.75 4.38 -5.44
CA GLY A 315 10.72 5.22 -6.06
C GLY A 315 9.71 5.78 -5.07
N LEU A 316 8.61 6.34 -5.59
CA LEU A 316 7.53 6.83 -4.75
C LEU A 316 6.63 5.67 -4.29
N LEU A 317 6.30 5.70 -3.01
CA LEU A 317 5.23 4.91 -2.38
C LEU A 317 4.03 5.83 -2.12
N VAL A 318 2.81 5.36 -2.33
CA VAL A 318 1.55 6.12 -2.29
C VAL A 318 0.47 5.35 -1.53
N TRP A 319 0.20 5.79 -0.30
CA TRP A 319 -0.93 5.28 0.47
C TRP A 319 -2.16 6.16 0.27
N GLN A 320 -3.33 5.56 0.12
CA GLN A 320 -4.59 6.26 0.30
C GLN A 320 -5.09 6.11 1.72
N ILE A 321 -5.35 7.25 2.34
CA ILE A 321 -5.92 7.35 3.68
C ILE A 321 -7.34 7.90 3.55
N SER A 322 -8.35 7.20 4.07
CA SER A 322 -9.75 7.64 4.11
C SER A 322 -10.38 7.36 5.47
N GLY A 323 -10.38 8.35 6.36
CA GLY A 323 -10.82 8.18 7.75
C GLY A 323 -10.01 7.10 8.49
N ILE A 324 -10.66 6.02 8.90
CA ILE A 324 -10.03 4.84 9.53
C ILE A 324 -9.70 3.72 8.53
N SER A 325 -10.07 3.87 7.26
CA SER A 325 -9.78 2.91 6.20
C SER A 325 -8.50 3.30 5.48
N TYR A 326 -7.64 2.30 5.27
CA TYR A 326 -6.32 2.49 4.70
C TYR A 326 -6.10 1.48 3.59
N THR A 327 -5.49 1.92 2.51
CA THR A 327 -5.11 1.04 1.42
C THR A 327 -3.79 1.57 0.88
N ASP A 328 -2.76 0.75 0.99
CA ASP A 328 -1.55 0.93 0.20
C ASP A 328 -1.96 0.69 -1.24
N ILE A 329 -1.83 1.71 -2.09
CA ILE A 329 -2.37 1.63 -3.43
C ILE A 329 -1.41 0.87 -4.35
N GLU A 330 -0.12 0.81 -4.01
CA GLU A 330 0.87 -0.06 -4.67
C GLU A 330 0.82 -1.52 -4.18
N CYS A 331 0.11 -1.85 -3.12
CA CYS A 331 -0.11 -3.26 -2.77
C CYS A 331 -1.58 -3.67 -2.91
N GLY A 332 -2.47 -2.70 -2.86
CA GLY A 332 -3.91 -2.87 -2.89
C GLY A 332 -4.44 -2.87 -4.30
N VAL A 333 -4.78 -4.07 -4.79
CA VAL A 333 -5.72 -4.30 -5.89
C VAL A 333 -5.49 -3.38 -7.10
N GLY A 334 -4.31 -3.51 -7.72
CA GLY A 334 -4.24 -3.29 -9.16
C GLY A 334 -5.28 -4.23 -9.79
N LEU A 335 -6.42 -3.71 -10.22
CA LEU A 335 -7.45 -4.50 -10.86
C LEU A 335 -6.89 -4.95 -12.21
N ASP A 336 -6.35 -6.16 -12.24
CA ASP A 336 -6.03 -6.90 -13.46
C ASP A 336 -7.28 -6.86 -14.37
N PRO A 337 -7.19 -6.33 -15.59
CA PRO A 337 -8.32 -6.28 -16.51
C PRO A 337 -8.74 -7.64 -17.08
N ILE A 338 -8.08 -8.76 -16.75
CA ILE A 338 -8.32 -10.03 -17.44
C ILE A 338 -9.15 -11.02 -16.59
N THR A 339 -10.46 -10.89 -16.76
CA THR A 339 -11.44 -11.99 -16.95
C THR A 339 -11.38 -13.27 -16.10
N TYR A 340 -12.51 -13.57 -15.43
CA TYR A 340 -12.97 -14.88 -14.93
C TYR A 340 -12.34 -15.41 -13.62
N GLY A 341 -12.98 -15.06 -12.50
CA GLY A 341 -13.38 -16.08 -11.51
C GLY A 341 -12.30 -16.67 -10.60
N PHE A 342 -11.12 -16.06 -10.47
CA PHE A 342 -10.15 -16.46 -9.45
C PHE A 342 -9.80 -15.27 -8.55
N ASN A 343 -10.28 -15.36 -7.30
CA ASN A 343 -9.69 -14.68 -6.14
C ASN A 343 -8.24 -15.13 -6.01
N LYS A 344 -7.30 -14.49 -6.71
CA LYS A 344 -5.90 -14.57 -6.34
C LYS A 344 -5.36 -13.17 -6.23
N ASP A 345 -5.00 -12.86 -4.99
CA ASP A 345 -4.29 -11.69 -4.53
C ASP A 345 -3.06 -11.46 -5.40
N HIS A 346 -3.01 -10.32 -6.09
CA HIS A 346 -1.74 -9.72 -6.52
C HIS A 346 -1.10 -8.91 -5.37
N LEU A 347 -1.58 -9.11 -4.13
CA LEU A 347 -0.91 -8.74 -2.87
C LEU A 347 0.31 -9.64 -2.59
N ASP A 348 0.55 -10.63 -3.44
CA ASP A 348 1.51 -11.68 -3.21
C ASP A 348 2.81 -11.35 -3.98
N LEU A 349 3.75 -10.73 -3.26
CA LEU A 349 5.21 -10.98 -3.43
C LEU A 349 5.58 -12.49 -3.35
N TYR A 350 4.58 -13.36 -3.22
CA TYR A 350 4.65 -14.78 -2.94
C TYR A 350 4.29 -15.68 -4.10
N ASP A 351 3.82 -15.16 -5.25
CA ASP A 351 3.81 -16.03 -6.43
C ASP A 351 5.25 -16.16 -6.91
N SER A 352 5.84 -17.31 -6.56
CA SER A 352 7.08 -17.84 -7.10
C SER A 352 7.02 -18.09 -8.61
N ASP A 353 6.28 -17.28 -9.36
CA ASP A 353 6.27 -17.23 -10.80
C ASP A 353 7.34 -16.24 -11.25
N PRO A 354 8.58 -16.69 -11.52
CA PRO A 354 9.66 -15.84 -12.02
C PRO A 354 9.36 -15.25 -13.42
N ALA A 355 8.17 -15.48 -13.98
CA ALA A 355 7.77 -15.01 -15.31
C ALA A 355 6.94 -13.72 -15.34
N ASN A 356 6.47 -13.16 -14.22
CA ASN A 356 5.53 -12.02 -14.26
C ASN A 356 6.14 -10.68 -13.83
N TYR A 357 6.62 -9.96 -14.86
CA TYR A 357 6.43 -8.52 -15.10
C TYR A 357 6.64 -7.53 -13.93
N HIS A 358 7.89 -7.35 -13.50
CA HIS A 358 8.30 -6.06 -12.97
C HIS A 358 8.39 -5.03 -14.11
N GLY A 359 7.67 -3.91 -14.00
CA GLY A 359 7.78 -2.78 -14.95
C GLY A 359 6.64 -2.61 -15.97
N GLU A 360 5.50 -3.30 -15.80
CA GLU A 360 4.29 -3.08 -16.60
C GLU A 360 3.20 -2.26 -15.87
N GLY A 361 3.51 -1.65 -14.72
CA GLY A 361 2.51 -0.90 -13.94
C GLY A 361 1.60 -1.83 -13.14
N LEU A 362 2.19 -2.89 -12.56
CA LEU A 362 1.51 -3.71 -11.56
C LEU A 362 1.42 -2.94 -10.25
N ALA A 363 0.49 -3.35 -9.37
CA ALA A 363 0.30 -2.69 -8.08
C ALA A 363 1.65 -2.47 -7.40
N SER A 364 2.51 -3.50 -7.29
CA SER A 364 3.77 -3.47 -6.56
C SER A 364 4.89 -2.59 -7.16
N ASP A 365 4.66 -1.92 -8.29
CA ASP A 365 5.67 -1.10 -8.95
C ASP A 365 5.75 0.30 -8.32
N PHE A 366 6.94 0.69 -7.84
CA PHE A 366 7.19 2.06 -7.39
C PHE A 366 7.09 3.05 -8.55
N PHE A 367 6.50 4.23 -8.30
CA PHE A 367 6.51 5.28 -9.30
C PHE A 367 7.89 5.94 -9.39
N LYS A 368 8.51 5.90 -10.57
CA LYS A 368 9.90 6.34 -10.78
C LYS A 368 10.18 6.75 -12.23
N PRO A 369 11.27 7.48 -12.50
CA PRO A 369 11.53 8.04 -13.83
C PRO A 369 11.71 6.99 -14.93
N SER A 370 12.26 5.82 -14.58
CA SER A 370 12.57 4.71 -15.50
C SER A 370 11.46 3.65 -15.61
N GLY A 371 10.33 3.84 -14.93
CA GLY A 371 9.19 2.92 -14.90
C GLY A 371 7.87 3.67 -14.97
N PRO A 372 6.83 3.28 -14.22
CA PRO A 372 5.62 4.08 -14.06
C PRO A 372 5.98 5.48 -13.54
N ASN A 373 5.97 6.48 -14.42
CA ASN A 373 6.45 7.83 -14.10
C ASN A 373 5.30 8.84 -13.91
N GLN A 374 4.06 8.35 -13.83
CA GLN A 374 2.89 9.13 -13.47
C GLN A 374 1.91 8.28 -12.63
N PHE A 375 1.35 8.89 -11.59
CA PHE A 375 0.22 8.36 -10.82
C PHE A 375 -0.98 9.27 -11.05
N THR A 376 -1.94 8.81 -11.84
CA THR A 376 -3.08 9.60 -12.35
C THR A 376 -4.36 8.79 -12.30
N GLN A 377 -5.51 9.38 -12.64
CA GLN A 377 -6.76 8.62 -12.79
C GLN A 377 -6.70 7.55 -13.90
N TRP A 378 -5.70 7.60 -14.79
CA TRP A 378 -5.54 6.65 -15.90
C TRP A 378 -4.42 5.62 -15.68
N SER A 379 -3.62 5.75 -14.61
CA SER A 379 -2.53 4.81 -14.35
C SER A 379 -3.01 3.52 -13.69
N ASN A 380 -2.09 2.59 -13.48
CA ASN A 380 -2.32 1.46 -12.58
C ASN A 380 -1.12 1.36 -11.62
N PRO A 381 -1.33 1.49 -10.31
CA PRO A 381 -2.58 1.91 -9.67
C PRO A 381 -2.96 3.39 -10.00
N ASN A 382 -4.19 3.82 -9.69
CA ASN A 382 -4.72 5.15 -10.09
C ASN A 382 -5.17 6.02 -8.90
N THR A 383 -5.39 7.31 -9.19
CA THR A 383 -5.85 8.30 -8.21
C THR A 383 -7.36 8.24 -7.93
N ASP A 384 -8.12 7.31 -8.51
CA ASP A 384 -9.54 7.20 -8.20
C ASP A 384 -9.76 6.44 -6.88
N LEU A 385 -10.68 6.95 -6.08
CA LEU A 385 -10.88 6.48 -4.73
C LEU A 385 -11.94 5.35 -4.72
N PRO A 386 -11.67 4.17 -4.13
CA PRO A 386 -12.65 3.10 -4.00
C PRO A 386 -13.87 3.55 -3.17
N GLY A 387 -15.08 3.40 -3.72
CA GLY A 387 -16.36 3.76 -3.08
C GLY A 387 -17.54 3.85 -4.05
N SER A 388 -18.80 3.88 -3.58
CA SER A 388 -20.01 3.82 -4.44
C SER A 388 -20.33 5.09 -5.24
N SER A 389 -19.50 6.12 -5.14
CA SER A 389 -19.62 7.37 -5.90
C SER A 389 -18.21 7.85 -6.26
N VAL A 390 -17.49 7.03 -7.03
CA VAL A 390 -16.15 7.38 -7.49
C VAL A 390 -16.28 8.57 -8.45
N LEU A 391 -16.12 9.77 -7.90
CA LEU A 391 -15.86 10.94 -8.73
C LEU A 391 -14.38 10.88 -9.10
N PRO A 392 -14.03 11.09 -10.38
CA PRO A 392 -12.64 11.21 -10.77
C PRO A 392 -11.99 12.28 -9.91
N THR A 393 -10.89 11.94 -9.23
CA THR A 393 -10.18 12.92 -8.39
C THR A 393 -9.63 14.06 -9.24
N ASN A 394 -9.47 13.85 -10.55
CA ASN A 394 -8.75 14.72 -11.47
C ASN A 394 -7.41 15.17 -10.85
N LEU A 395 -6.79 14.27 -10.10
CA LEU A 395 -5.48 14.48 -9.52
C LEU A 395 -4.48 13.73 -10.39
N ALA A 396 -3.30 14.28 -10.53
CA ALA A 396 -2.18 13.57 -11.09
C ALA A 396 -0.88 13.93 -10.37
N VAL A 397 -0.02 12.94 -10.27
CA VAL A 397 1.39 13.07 -9.93
C VAL A 397 2.14 12.76 -11.21
N THR A 398 2.84 13.74 -11.75
CA THR A 398 3.48 13.68 -13.08
C THR A 398 4.92 14.17 -12.99
N ASN A 399 5.65 14.14 -14.11
CA ASN A 399 7.03 14.63 -14.20
C ASN A 399 7.94 14.07 -13.10
N ILE A 400 7.77 12.78 -12.78
CA ILE A 400 8.56 12.11 -11.75
C ILE A 400 10.01 12.00 -12.24
N THR A 401 10.92 12.66 -11.54
CA THR A 401 12.35 12.73 -11.84
C THR A 401 13.17 12.45 -10.59
N SER A 402 14.32 11.80 -10.75
CA SER A 402 15.25 11.52 -9.65
C SER A 402 16.63 12.04 -9.98
N ASN A 403 17.29 12.67 -9.01
CA ASN A 403 18.69 13.07 -9.06
C ASN A 403 19.49 12.36 -7.95
N GLY A 404 19.38 11.03 -7.91
CA GLY A 404 20.04 10.18 -6.93
C GLY A 404 19.31 10.20 -5.58
N THR A 405 19.58 11.19 -4.74
CA THR A 405 19.03 11.26 -3.38
C THR A 405 17.75 12.09 -3.30
N ILE A 406 17.31 12.71 -4.40
CA ILE A 406 16.16 13.60 -4.40
C ILE A 406 15.19 13.15 -5.47
N MET A 407 13.93 12.97 -5.09
CA MET A 407 12.81 12.75 -6.01
C MET A 407 12.02 14.04 -6.18
N THR A 408 11.70 14.40 -7.41
CA THR A 408 10.87 15.56 -7.74
C THR A 408 9.70 15.11 -8.60
N PHE A 409 8.51 15.62 -8.33
CA PHE A 409 7.30 15.35 -9.12
C PHE A 409 6.35 16.55 -9.04
N ASP A 410 5.45 16.63 -10.01
CA ASP A 410 4.40 17.66 -10.04
C ASP A 410 3.07 17.06 -9.62
N VAL A 411 2.42 17.69 -8.65
CA VAL A 411 1.02 17.44 -8.31
C VAL A 411 0.15 18.39 -9.13
N VAL A 412 -0.79 17.84 -9.88
CA VAL A 412 -1.69 18.56 -10.79
C VAL A 412 -3.14 18.22 -10.43
N TYR A 413 -3.91 19.24 -10.06
CA TYR A 413 -5.34 19.20 -9.87
C TYR A 413 -6.08 19.56 -11.16
N ASN A 414 -7.31 19.06 -11.30
CA ASN A 414 -8.08 19.15 -12.53
C ASN A 414 -7.36 18.51 -13.74
N PHE A 415 -6.61 17.44 -13.49
CA PHE A 415 -5.94 16.63 -14.49
C PHE A 415 -6.97 15.90 -15.36
N ALA A 416 -7.43 16.61 -16.38
CA ALA A 416 -8.24 16.10 -17.47
C ALA A 416 -7.64 16.47 -18.84
N SER A 417 -6.49 17.15 -18.85
CA SER A 417 -5.75 17.68 -20.01
C SER A 417 -4.25 17.37 -19.86
N GLY A 418 -3.52 17.17 -20.95
CA GLY A 418 -2.06 17.00 -20.93
C GLY A 418 -1.56 15.75 -21.65
N ALA A 419 -0.26 15.48 -21.52
CA ALA A 419 0.38 14.33 -22.16
C ALA A 419 0.31 13.07 -21.28
N ILE A 420 -0.12 11.96 -21.86
CA ILE A 420 -0.03 10.61 -21.32
C ILE A 420 1.32 10.05 -21.79
N THR A 421 2.24 9.85 -20.83
CA THR A 421 3.65 9.52 -21.10
C THR A 421 4.04 8.09 -20.75
N VAL A 422 3.11 7.31 -20.22
CA VAL A 422 3.27 5.88 -19.87
C VAL A 422 2.00 5.15 -20.25
N ASP A 423 2.13 3.83 -20.44
CA ASP A 423 0.99 2.98 -20.74
C ASP A 423 -0.09 3.15 -19.67
N SER A 424 -1.32 3.32 -20.14
CA SER A 424 -2.44 3.78 -19.31
C SER A 424 -3.74 3.09 -19.72
N TRP A 425 -4.71 3.09 -18.82
CA TRP A 425 -5.99 2.40 -19.02
C TRP A 425 -7.18 3.32 -18.72
N TRP A 426 -8.13 3.39 -19.65
CA TRP A 426 -9.44 4.01 -19.40
C TRP A 426 -10.43 2.95 -18.96
N ARG A 427 -11.05 3.14 -17.80
CA ARG A 427 -11.80 2.09 -17.09
C ARG A 427 -13.31 2.26 -17.24
N ASN A 428 -14.06 1.21 -16.91
CA ASN A 428 -15.53 1.21 -16.91
C ASN A 428 -16.15 1.50 -15.55
N THR A 429 -15.33 1.65 -14.51
CA THR A 429 -15.77 2.01 -13.17
C THR A 429 -16.25 3.46 -13.13
N ASN A 430 -15.63 4.34 -13.91
CA ASN A 430 -15.84 5.79 -13.91
C ASN A 430 -15.95 6.34 -15.34
N ASP A 431 -16.47 7.56 -15.45
CA ASP A 431 -16.40 8.31 -16.70
C ASP A 431 -14.99 8.89 -16.88
N ASN A 432 -14.33 8.56 -18.00
CA ASN A 432 -13.02 9.07 -18.35
C ASN A 432 -13.21 10.40 -19.09
N ILE A 433 -13.15 11.51 -18.34
CA ILE A 433 -13.43 12.84 -18.88
C ILE A 433 -12.13 13.47 -19.39
N LEU A 434 -12.10 13.76 -20.69
CA LEU A 434 -11.07 14.52 -21.36
C LEU A 434 -11.51 15.98 -21.43
N ASN A 435 -10.66 16.87 -20.94
CA ASN A 435 -10.82 18.32 -20.96
C ASN A 435 -9.60 18.93 -21.67
N GLY A 436 -9.80 19.88 -22.59
CA GLY A 436 -8.68 20.50 -23.32
C GLY A 436 -7.91 19.51 -24.20
N LEU A 437 -6.62 19.75 -24.43
CA LEU A 437 -5.78 18.89 -25.26
C LEU A 437 -5.20 17.74 -24.43
N VAL A 438 -5.54 16.50 -24.80
CA VAL A 438 -4.94 15.27 -24.30
C VAL A 438 -4.08 14.66 -25.41
N THR A 439 -2.86 14.28 -25.08
CA THR A 439 -1.91 13.72 -26.05
C THR A 439 -1.44 12.35 -25.58
N VAL A 440 -1.54 11.32 -26.41
CA VAL A 440 -0.88 10.02 -26.15
C VAL A 440 0.49 10.06 -26.81
N ASN A 441 1.57 10.06 -26.03
CA ASN A 441 2.92 10.22 -26.58
C ASN A 441 3.36 9.02 -27.45
N GLU A 442 4.33 9.25 -28.31
CA GLU A 442 4.97 8.20 -29.09
C GLU A 442 5.54 7.11 -28.17
N GLY A 443 5.38 5.83 -28.56
CA GLY A 443 5.80 4.67 -27.76
C GLY A 443 4.87 4.30 -26.60
N VAL A 444 3.82 5.08 -26.33
CA VAL A 444 2.85 4.86 -25.24
C VAL A 444 1.56 4.25 -25.77
N THR A 445 0.97 3.33 -25.01
CA THR A 445 -0.32 2.72 -25.28
C THR A 445 -1.37 3.14 -24.26
N VAL A 446 -2.48 3.72 -24.73
CA VAL A 446 -3.70 3.87 -23.93
C VAL A 446 -4.67 2.78 -24.30
N THR A 447 -5.17 2.04 -23.30
CA THR A 447 -6.14 0.96 -23.49
C THR A 447 -7.46 1.31 -22.81
N ALA A 448 -8.50 1.59 -23.59
CA ALA A 448 -9.87 1.68 -23.10
C ALA A 448 -10.44 0.27 -22.88
N LEU A 449 -10.64 -0.09 -21.63
CA LEU A 449 -11.14 -1.39 -21.18
C LEU A 449 -12.61 -1.61 -21.62
N PRO A 450 -13.09 -2.86 -21.64
CA PRO A 450 -14.46 -3.16 -22.03
C PRO A 450 -15.49 -2.33 -21.25
N ASN A 451 -16.43 -1.72 -21.98
CA ASN A 451 -17.47 -0.83 -21.44
C ASN A 451 -16.98 0.49 -20.82
N ALA A 452 -15.72 0.90 -21.05
CA ALA A 452 -15.24 2.19 -20.59
C ALA A 452 -16.06 3.34 -21.21
N LYS A 453 -16.37 4.36 -20.42
CA LYS A 453 -17.05 5.57 -20.89
C LYS A 453 -16.02 6.68 -21.06
N VAL A 454 -15.88 7.24 -22.26
CA VAL A 454 -14.89 8.27 -22.56
C VAL A 454 -15.61 9.52 -23.04
N TRP A 455 -15.47 10.61 -22.30
CA TRP A 455 -16.21 11.84 -22.55
C TRP A 455 -15.27 12.95 -22.95
N PHE A 456 -15.58 13.65 -24.03
CA PHE A 456 -14.83 14.81 -24.48
C PHE A 456 -15.65 16.04 -24.13
N ASP A 457 -15.17 16.83 -23.17
CA ASP A 457 -15.83 18.07 -22.75
C ASP A 457 -15.68 19.18 -23.81
N PRO A 458 -16.46 20.28 -23.73
CA PRO A 458 -16.39 21.37 -24.69
C PRO A 458 -14.95 21.88 -24.92
N GLY A 459 -14.51 21.92 -26.18
CA GLY A 459 -13.16 22.39 -26.55
C GLY A 459 -12.06 21.34 -26.46
N SER A 460 -12.39 20.11 -26.03
CA SER A 460 -11.39 19.05 -25.84
C SER A 460 -10.95 18.40 -27.16
N ARG A 461 -9.71 17.90 -27.17
CA ARG A 461 -9.08 17.21 -28.29
C ARG A 461 -8.19 16.10 -27.76
N LEU A 462 -8.17 14.98 -28.46
CA LEU A 462 -7.27 13.87 -28.23
C LEU A 462 -6.37 13.71 -29.46
N GLU A 463 -5.06 13.78 -29.24
CA GLU A 463 -4.04 13.57 -30.26
C GLU A 463 -3.21 12.33 -29.91
N VAL A 464 -3.33 11.29 -30.73
CA VAL A 464 -2.71 9.99 -30.48
C VAL A 464 -1.43 9.88 -31.31
N TYR A 465 -0.25 10.07 -30.71
CA TYR A 465 1.06 9.84 -31.36
C TYR A 465 1.57 8.42 -31.12
N GLY A 466 1.22 7.81 -29.98
CA GLY A 466 1.45 6.39 -29.69
C GLY A 466 0.32 5.50 -30.21
N THR A 467 -0.22 4.65 -29.33
CA THR A 467 -1.30 3.72 -29.63
C THR A 467 -2.51 3.99 -28.75
N LEU A 468 -3.70 4.03 -29.35
CA LEU A 468 -4.98 3.97 -28.64
C LEU A 468 -5.70 2.68 -29.01
N THR A 469 -5.93 1.82 -28.03
CA THR A 469 -6.69 0.57 -28.17
C THR A 469 -8.01 0.70 -27.42
N MET A 470 -9.13 0.42 -28.07
CA MET A 470 -10.46 0.42 -27.47
C MET A 470 -11.07 -0.98 -27.59
N HIS A 471 -11.49 -1.53 -26.46
CA HIS A 471 -12.19 -2.82 -26.39
C HIS A 471 -13.70 -2.68 -26.51
N GLU A 472 -14.38 -3.80 -26.62
CA GLU A 472 -15.81 -3.89 -26.83
C GLU A 472 -16.64 -3.09 -25.81
N GLY A 473 -17.72 -2.46 -26.30
CA GLY A 473 -18.64 -1.70 -25.45
C GLY A 473 -18.13 -0.33 -25.00
N VAL A 474 -16.91 0.06 -25.36
CA VAL A 474 -16.43 1.43 -25.11
C VAL A 474 -17.40 2.44 -25.71
N TRP A 475 -17.79 3.44 -24.92
CA TRP A 475 -18.75 4.47 -25.31
C TRP A 475 -18.11 5.85 -25.26
N ASN A 476 -17.87 6.41 -26.42
CA ASN A 476 -17.28 7.73 -26.61
C ASN A 476 -18.38 8.78 -26.83
N ARG A 477 -18.53 9.70 -25.88
CA ARG A 477 -19.46 10.83 -25.99
C ARG A 477 -18.70 12.12 -26.21
N ILE A 478 -18.93 12.75 -27.36
CA ILE A 478 -18.11 13.84 -27.86
C ILE A 478 -18.90 15.15 -27.88
N TRP A 479 -18.39 16.21 -27.26
CA TRP A 479 -19.04 17.52 -27.38
C TRP A 479 -18.97 18.06 -28.82
N PRO A 480 -20.08 18.59 -29.38
CA PRO A 480 -20.08 19.16 -30.73
C PRO A 480 -19.16 20.39 -30.82
N ASN A 481 -18.31 20.47 -31.85
CA ASN A 481 -17.38 21.59 -32.06
C ASN A 481 -16.79 21.61 -33.49
N ASP A 482 -16.34 22.79 -33.94
CA ASP A 482 -15.70 23.06 -35.24
C ASP A 482 -14.23 22.59 -35.33
N GLY A 483 -13.72 21.89 -34.31
CA GLY A 483 -12.35 21.43 -34.20
C GLY A 483 -12.25 19.92 -33.96
N ILE A 484 -11.28 19.27 -34.60
CA ILE A 484 -11.13 17.81 -34.59
C ILE A 484 -10.85 17.29 -33.19
N VAL A 485 -11.70 16.35 -32.74
CA VAL A 485 -11.74 15.85 -31.37
C VAL A 485 -10.91 14.57 -31.16
N LEU A 486 -10.78 13.71 -32.18
CA LEU A 486 -9.87 12.56 -32.17
C LEU A 486 -8.98 12.62 -33.41
N LYS A 487 -7.69 12.91 -33.21
CA LYS A 487 -6.67 12.85 -34.26
C LYS A 487 -5.71 11.72 -33.97
N VAL A 488 -5.44 10.91 -34.98
CA VAL A 488 -4.53 9.78 -34.91
C VAL A 488 -3.30 10.11 -35.75
N PHE A 489 -2.16 10.28 -35.11
CA PHE A 489 -0.83 10.41 -35.73
C PHE A 489 -0.08 9.07 -35.69
N GLY A 490 -0.29 8.26 -34.66
CA GLY A 490 0.24 6.90 -34.51
C GLY A 490 -0.79 5.84 -34.89
N SER A 491 -1.21 5.02 -33.93
CA SER A 491 -2.10 3.87 -34.15
C SER A 491 -3.43 3.97 -33.40
N LEU A 492 -4.52 3.57 -34.06
CA LEU A 492 -5.84 3.39 -33.44
C LEU A 492 -6.36 1.97 -33.71
N ASN A 493 -6.66 1.24 -32.64
CA ASN A 493 -7.27 -0.09 -32.68
C ASN A 493 -8.64 -0.05 -31.99
N VAL A 494 -9.72 -0.13 -32.76
CA VAL A 494 -11.10 -0.19 -32.25
C VAL A 494 -11.58 -1.62 -32.45
N LEU A 495 -11.68 -2.37 -31.35
CA LEU A 495 -11.86 -3.83 -31.30
C LEU A 495 -13.24 -4.19 -30.75
N GLY A 496 -14.30 -3.71 -31.42
CA GLY A 496 -15.66 -4.06 -31.05
C GLY A 496 -16.02 -5.51 -31.39
N THR A 497 -17.22 -5.92 -30.99
CA THR A 497 -17.82 -7.19 -31.41
C THR A 497 -19.23 -6.97 -31.97
N SER A 498 -19.75 -7.95 -32.69
CA SER A 498 -21.13 -7.89 -33.23
C SER A 498 -22.20 -7.77 -32.15
N THR A 499 -21.94 -8.26 -30.95
CA THR A 499 -22.85 -8.19 -29.81
C THR A 499 -22.64 -6.97 -28.93
N VAL A 500 -21.41 -6.45 -28.90
CA VAL A 500 -21.02 -5.33 -28.05
C VAL A 500 -20.14 -4.38 -28.88
N PRO A 501 -20.75 -3.56 -29.77
CA PRO A 501 -20.00 -2.64 -30.62
C PRO A 501 -19.41 -1.49 -29.80
N ILE A 502 -18.41 -0.81 -30.36
CA ILE A 502 -17.87 0.44 -29.81
C ILE A 502 -18.68 1.61 -30.39
N ILE A 503 -19.03 2.59 -29.57
CA ILE A 503 -19.90 3.71 -29.99
C ILE A 503 -19.11 5.02 -29.95
N PHE A 504 -19.18 5.79 -31.04
CA PHE A 504 -18.77 7.19 -31.13
C PHE A 504 -19.98 8.04 -31.51
N GLU A 505 -20.37 8.95 -30.63
CA GLU A 505 -21.52 9.82 -30.87
C GLU A 505 -21.38 11.20 -30.21
N THR A 506 -22.21 12.13 -30.65
CA THR A 506 -22.28 13.46 -30.04
C THR A 506 -22.94 13.41 -28.65
N ARG A 507 -22.48 14.26 -27.74
CA ARG A 507 -23.07 14.42 -26.39
C ARG A 507 -24.26 15.39 -26.38
N ALA A 508 -24.39 16.24 -27.40
CA ALA A 508 -25.39 17.30 -27.49
C ALA A 508 -25.85 17.52 -28.95
N SER A 509 -26.81 18.41 -29.17
CA SER A 509 -27.25 18.76 -30.52
C SER A 509 -26.12 19.35 -31.37
N GLY A 510 -25.95 18.84 -32.58
CA GLY A 510 -24.90 19.25 -33.52
C GLY A 510 -23.92 18.12 -33.79
N ASN A 511 -22.99 18.36 -34.71
CA ASN A 511 -22.06 17.36 -35.19
C ASN A 511 -20.65 17.59 -34.64
N TRP A 512 -19.94 16.51 -34.33
CA TRP A 512 -18.51 16.55 -34.02
C TRP A 512 -17.70 16.30 -35.30
N THR A 513 -16.39 16.60 -35.34
CA THR A 513 -15.69 16.55 -36.64
C THR A 513 -15.58 15.16 -37.26
N GLY A 514 -15.32 14.12 -36.46
CA GLY A 514 -14.95 12.79 -36.94
C GLY A 514 -13.67 12.22 -36.36
N ILE A 515 -13.39 10.96 -36.69
CA ILE A 515 -12.10 10.31 -36.44
C ILE A 515 -11.15 10.70 -37.57
N ARG A 516 -10.06 11.41 -37.25
CA ARG A 516 -9.11 11.88 -38.27
C ARG A 516 -7.76 11.19 -38.17
N PHE A 517 -7.46 10.35 -39.15
CA PHE A 517 -6.14 9.79 -39.39
C PHE A 517 -5.25 10.81 -40.12
N LYS A 518 -4.10 11.12 -39.53
CA LYS A 518 -3.07 12.04 -40.05
C LYS A 518 -1.97 11.26 -40.78
N ASN A 519 -1.08 11.96 -41.46
CA ASN A 519 -0.03 11.39 -42.31
C ASN A 519 0.70 10.21 -41.63
N ASN A 520 0.86 9.10 -42.36
CA ASN A 520 1.50 7.85 -41.92
C ASN A 520 0.85 7.13 -40.71
N SER A 521 -0.38 7.49 -40.32
CA SER A 521 -1.06 6.78 -39.23
C SER A 521 -1.55 5.39 -39.66
N VAL A 522 -1.78 4.53 -38.67
CA VAL A 522 -2.30 3.18 -38.84
C VAL A 522 -3.64 3.07 -38.10
N GLY A 523 -4.61 2.39 -38.70
CA GLY A 523 -5.95 2.28 -38.13
C GLY A 523 -6.58 0.94 -38.42
N ASN A 524 -7.17 0.35 -37.39
CA ASN A 524 -8.10 -0.76 -37.50
C ASN A 524 -9.37 -0.40 -36.74
N ILE A 525 -10.48 -0.23 -37.44
CA ILE A 525 -11.79 0.04 -36.85
C ILE A 525 -12.72 -1.12 -37.19
N ASN A 526 -13.03 -1.94 -36.18
CA ASN A 526 -13.88 -3.11 -36.33
C ASN A 526 -15.08 -3.04 -35.39
N TRP A 527 -16.28 -3.37 -35.89
CA TRP A 527 -17.53 -3.40 -35.11
C TRP A 527 -17.78 -2.12 -34.30
N ALA A 528 -17.70 -0.97 -34.98
CA ALA A 528 -17.98 0.34 -34.39
C ALA A 528 -19.24 0.98 -34.98
N THR A 529 -19.96 1.74 -34.17
CA THR A 529 -20.97 2.71 -34.60
C THR A 529 -20.40 4.11 -34.50
N ILE A 530 -20.28 4.80 -35.63
CA ILE A 530 -19.78 6.18 -35.71
C ILE A 530 -20.93 7.04 -36.20
N ARG A 531 -21.44 7.94 -35.36
CA ARG A 531 -22.60 8.77 -35.71
C ARG A 531 -22.50 10.22 -35.30
N ASP A 532 -23.35 11.04 -35.92
CA ASP A 532 -23.51 12.46 -35.63
C ASP A 532 -22.20 13.25 -35.85
N ALA A 533 -21.40 12.84 -36.83
CA ALA A 533 -20.13 13.48 -37.19
C ALA A 533 -20.28 14.40 -38.41
N ASN A 534 -19.33 15.30 -38.68
CA ASN A 534 -19.25 15.99 -39.96
C ASN A 534 -18.72 15.02 -41.01
N ARG A 535 -17.62 14.36 -40.67
CA ARG A 535 -17.05 13.25 -41.44
C ARG A 535 -16.91 12.05 -40.51
N GLY A 536 -17.47 10.89 -40.82
CA GLY A 536 -17.36 9.73 -39.93
C GLY A 536 -15.90 9.33 -39.71
N VAL A 537 -15.24 8.92 -40.80
CA VAL A 537 -13.80 8.62 -40.85
C VAL A 537 -13.11 9.52 -41.88
N TRP A 538 -12.07 10.22 -41.46
CA TRP A 538 -11.27 11.11 -42.32
C TRP A 538 -9.82 10.63 -42.33
N VAL A 539 -9.31 10.26 -43.50
CA VAL A 539 -7.90 9.88 -43.70
C VAL A 539 -7.16 10.92 -44.53
N ASP A 540 -6.04 11.42 -44.01
CA ASP A 540 -5.09 12.25 -44.76
C ASP A 540 -3.75 11.53 -44.94
N LEU A 541 -3.29 11.38 -46.19
CA LEU A 541 -1.92 10.94 -46.50
C LEU A 541 -1.50 9.66 -45.75
N SER A 542 -2.38 8.67 -45.67
CA SER A 542 -2.12 7.39 -44.99
C SER A 542 -2.75 6.25 -45.78
N ASP A 543 -2.10 5.08 -45.76
CA ASP A 543 -2.51 3.95 -46.61
C ASP A 543 -2.83 2.67 -45.81
N ASN A 544 -2.69 2.70 -44.48
CA ASN A 544 -2.82 1.54 -43.60
C ASN A 544 -4.05 1.64 -42.68
N ILE A 545 -5.20 2.03 -43.25
CA ILE A 545 -6.46 2.15 -42.51
C ILE A 545 -7.43 1.05 -42.96
N THR A 546 -7.96 0.29 -42.01
CA THR A 546 -9.04 -0.69 -42.21
C THR A 546 -10.27 -0.28 -41.41
N VAL A 547 -11.43 -0.25 -42.06
CA VAL A 547 -12.75 -0.06 -41.46
C VAL A 547 -13.62 -1.25 -41.86
N ASP A 548 -13.97 -2.09 -40.88
CA ASP A 548 -14.67 -3.35 -41.08
C ASP A 548 -15.86 -3.50 -40.12
N ASN A 549 -16.95 -4.11 -40.59
CA ASN A 549 -18.16 -4.39 -39.80
C ASN A 549 -18.72 -3.17 -39.04
N CYS A 550 -18.58 -1.96 -39.60
CA CYS A 550 -18.98 -0.72 -38.94
C CYS A 550 -20.33 -0.20 -39.45
N THR A 551 -21.02 0.55 -38.58
CA THR A 551 -22.14 1.42 -38.97
C THR A 551 -21.67 2.87 -38.89
N ILE A 552 -21.76 3.60 -40.00
CA ILE A 552 -21.38 5.02 -40.08
C ILE A 552 -22.61 5.81 -40.51
N GLU A 553 -23.18 6.59 -39.59
CA GLU A 553 -24.50 7.21 -39.78
C GLU A 553 -24.59 8.69 -39.39
N ASN A 554 -25.65 9.36 -39.84
CA ASN A 554 -26.00 10.75 -39.48
C ASN A 554 -24.85 11.76 -39.65
N PHE A 555 -24.22 11.78 -40.83
CA PHE A 555 -23.11 12.69 -41.10
C PHE A 555 -23.51 13.91 -41.92
N THR A 556 -22.93 15.09 -41.66
CA THR A 556 -23.30 16.31 -42.41
C THR A 556 -22.53 16.48 -43.73
N GLU A 557 -21.36 15.85 -43.89
CA GLU A 557 -20.58 15.92 -45.12
C GLU A 557 -20.31 14.54 -45.76
N TYR A 558 -19.52 13.68 -45.11
CA TYR A 558 -19.09 12.40 -45.68
C TYR A 558 -19.05 11.29 -44.63
N GLY A 559 -19.55 10.09 -44.93
CA GLY A 559 -19.35 8.94 -44.04
C GLY A 559 -17.87 8.58 -43.92
N VAL A 560 -17.19 8.46 -45.07
CA VAL A 560 -15.74 8.28 -45.16
C VAL A 560 -15.15 9.26 -46.17
N TYR A 561 -14.07 9.94 -45.78
CA TYR A 561 -13.36 10.91 -46.61
C TYR A 561 -11.87 10.55 -46.68
N LEU A 562 -11.39 10.27 -47.89
CA LEU A 562 -10.00 9.89 -48.18
C LEU A 562 -9.32 11.02 -48.96
N ASN A 563 -8.26 11.60 -48.39
CA ASN A 563 -7.51 12.70 -48.99
C ASN A 563 -6.07 12.27 -49.27
N ALA A 564 -5.80 12.00 -50.55
CA ALA A 564 -4.51 11.48 -51.04
C ALA A 564 -4.03 10.28 -50.20
N SER A 565 -4.94 9.33 -49.99
CA SER A 565 -4.83 8.21 -49.05
C SER A 565 -5.54 6.98 -49.60
N SER A 566 -5.24 5.81 -49.07
CA SER A 566 -5.97 4.56 -49.31
C SER A 566 -6.43 3.90 -48.00
N ALA A 567 -7.56 3.19 -48.07
CA ALA A 567 -8.13 2.49 -46.92
C ALA A 567 -8.92 1.27 -47.41
N THR A 568 -8.95 0.21 -46.60
CA THR A 568 -9.85 -0.94 -46.80
C THR A 568 -11.15 -0.67 -46.07
N ILE A 569 -12.26 -0.61 -46.79
CA ILE A 569 -13.60 -0.41 -46.22
C ILE A 569 -14.45 -1.59 -46.67
N GLN A 570 -14.86 -2.44 -45.73
CA GLN A 570 -15.60 -3.66 -46.02
C GLN A 570 -16.66 -3.95 -44.96
N ASN A 571 -17.73 -4.66 -45.33
CA ASN A 571 -18.83 -5.03 -44.43
C ASN A 571 -19.41 -3.85 -43.63
N CYS A 572 -19.33 -2.63 -44.14
CA CYS A 572 -19.81 -1.44 -43.48
C CYS A 572 -21.18 -1.02 -44.02
N GLU A 573 -22.05 -0.57 -43.13
CA GLU A 573 -23.24 0.19 -43.48
C GLU A 573 -22.92 1.69 -43.35
N ILE A 574 -23.01 2.43 -44.46
CA ILE A 574 -22.77 3.88 -44.49
C ILE A 574 -24.05 4.55 -44.95
N ASN A 575 -24.75 5.21 -44.02
CA ASN A 575 -26.08 5.75 -44.26
C ASN A 575 -26.21 7.16 -43.67
N ASN A 576 -26.53 8.14 -44.50
CA ASN A 576 -26.90 9.47 -44.01
C ASN A 576 -28.41 9.59 -44.05
N GLY A 577 -29.12 9.21 -42.98
CA GLY A 577 -30.57 9.00 -42.90
C GLY A 577 -31.45 10.23 -43.20
N VAL A 578 -31.29 10.82 -44.39
CA VAL A 578 -32.15 11.84 -44.99
C VAL A 578 -33.36 11.18 -45.64
#